data_AF-A0AAD3DV26-F1
#
_entry.id   AF-A0AAD3DV26-F1
#
_cell.length_a   1.000
_cell.length_b   1.000
_cell.length_c   1.000
_cell.angle_alpha   90.00
_cell.angle_beta   90.00
_cell.angle_gamma   90.00
#
_symmetry.space_group_name_H-M   'P 1'
#
loop_
_entity.id
_entity.type
_entity.pdbx_description
1 polymer ?
#
loop_
_entity_poly.entity_id
_entity_poly.type
_entity_poly.pdbx_seq_one_letter_code
_entity_poly.pdbx_strand_id
1 'polypeptide(L)'
;IDCARQLGSNSLRLSLEWSRIMPYGPGRVDETAVQRYHDIFERCRAAGLEPMITLHHFVHPQWFEELGGFEREENIRHFVDWALTAFRLFRRHRLTLIATFNEPTCAAFTGHIVGIHAPGRRGAIATAGRVLLHMLR
;
A
#
# COMPACT_ATOMS: atom_id res chain seq x y z
N ILE A 1 15.76 -2.68 -10.61
CA ILE A 1 15.98 -1.42 -11.36
C ILE A 1 16.82 -1.72 -12.60
N ASP A 2 18.04 -2.23 -12.45
CA ASP A 2 18.91 -2.52 -13.61
C ASP A 2 18.28 -3.49 -14.61
N CYS A 3 17.65 -4.57 -14.14
CA CYS A 3 16.93 -5.49 -15.04
C CYS A 3 15.80 -4.79 -15.81
N ALA A 4 15.01 -3.94 -15.16
CA ALA A 4 13.91 -3.21 -15.83
C ALA A 4 14.45 -2.25 -16.90
N ARG A 5 15.57 -1.58 -16.61
CA ARG A 5 16.28 -0.75 -17.60
C ARG A 5 16.81 -1.58 -18.77
N GLN A 6 17.43 -2.72 -18.50
CA GLN A 6 17.95 -3.63 -19.53
C GLN A 6 16.85 -4.22 -20.42
N LEU A 7 15.65 -4.44 -19.86
CA LEU A 7 14.46 -4.85 -20.60
C LEU A 7 13.82 -3.71 -21.42
N GLY A 8 14.36 -2.50 -21.37
CA GLY A 8 13.83 -1.35 -22.10
C GLY A 8 12.52 -0.80 -21.53
N SER A 9 12.23 -1.04 -20.25
CA SER A 9 11.05 -0.47 -19.59
C SER A 9 11.17 1.05 -19.46
N ASN A 10 10.04 1.76 -19.48
CA ASN A 10 9.96 3.21 -19.25
C ASN A 10 9.53 3.58 -17.82
N SER A 11 9.08 2.59 -17.05
CA SER A 11 8.54 2.77 -15.71
C SER A 11 8.81 1.53 -14.86
N LEU A 12 8.74 1.70 -13.55
CA LEU A 12 8.82 0.59 -12.61
C LEU A 12 7.70 0.72 -11.58
N ARG A 13 6.79 -0.25 -11.55
CA ARG A 13 5.73 -0.34 -10.53
C ARG A 13 6.26 -0.99 -9.26
N LEU A 14 6.05 -0.34 -8.12
CA LEU A 14 6.39 -0.84 -6.78
C LEU A 14 5.33 -0.42 -5.76
N SER A 15 5.30 -1.06 -4.60
CA SER A 15 4.41 -0.69 -3.50
C SER A 15 5.14 0.07 -2.39
N LEU A 16 4.47 1.08 -1.83
CA LEU A 16 4.84 1.61 -0.53
C LEU A 16 4.31 0.67 0.54
N GLU A 17 5.19 0.19 1.42
CA GLU A 17 4.84 -0.79 2.43
C GLU A 17 4.47 -0.03 3.71
N TRP A 18 3.16 0.07 3.96
CA TRP A 18 2.60 0.85 5.07
C TRP A 18 3.14 0.36 6.42
N SER A 19 3.32 -0.94 6.62
CA SER A 19 3.84 -1.51 7.87
C SER A 19 5.29 -1.10 8.15
N ARG A 20 6.12 -0.90 7.13
CA ARG A 20 7.49 -0.40 7.25
C ARG A 20 7.54 1.10 7.49
N ILE A 21 6.71 1.87 6.77
CA ILE A 21 6.77 3.33 6.89
C ILE A 21 6.07 3.81 8.16
N MET A 22 5.01 3.14 8.62
CA MET A 22 4.27 3.48 9.84
C MET A 22 4.03 2.25 10.74
N PRO A 23 5.09 1.63 11.30
CA PRO A 23 4.98 0.38 12.05
C PRO A 23 4.33 0.53 13.43
N TYR A 24 4.42 1.72 14.06
CA TYR A 24 4.13 1.87 15.50
C TYR A 24 2.80 2.54 15.83
N GLY A 25 1.97 2.81 14.82
CA GLY A 25 0.66 3.45 14.97
C GLY A 25 0.44 4.61 14.00
N PRO A 26 -0.76 5.22 14.03
CA PRO A 26 -1.09 6.37 13.21
C PRO A 26 -0.08 7.52 13.39
N GLY A 27 0.38 8.09 12.27
CA GLY A 27 1.37 9.17 12.23
C GLY A 27 2.80 8.83 12.68
N ARG A 28 3.09 7.62 13.18
CA ARG A 28 4.41 7.24 13.70
C ARG A 28 5.30 6.67 12.59
N VAL A 29 6.02 7.57 11.92
CA VAL A 29 6.86 7.26 10.76
C VAL A 29 8.21 6.66 11.16
N ASP A 30 8.68 5.66 10.41
CA ASP A 30 10.07 5.17 10.43
C ASP A 30 10.88 5.86 9.32
N GLU A 31 11.75 6.78 9.72
CA GLU A 31 12.58 7.57 8.80
C GLU A 31 13.58 6.71 8.01
N THR A 32 14.01 5.56 8.54
CA THR A 32 14.91 4.65 7.82
C THR A 32 14.18 4.00 6.64
N ALA A 33 12.92 3.60 6.85
CA ALA A 33 12.08 3.09 5.77
C ALA A 33 11.81 4.18 4.71
N VAL A 34 11.51 5.40 5.14
CA VAL A 34 11.30 6.55 4.24
C VAL A 34 12.54 6.82 3.39
N GLN A 35 13.72 6.86 4.01
CA GLN A 35 14.97 7.08 3.28
C GLN A 35 15.22 6.02 2.22
N ARG A 36 14.93 4.74 2.53
CA ARG A 36 15.04 3.66 1.55
C ARG A 36 14.16 3.90 0.32
N TYR A 37 12.93 4.36 0.50
CA TYR A 37 12.06 4.68 -0.64
C TYR A 37 12.55 5.90 -1.42
N HIS A 38 13.12 6.90 -0.75
CA HIS A 38 13.78 7.99 -1.46
C HIS A 38 14.91 7.47 -2.35
N ASP A 39 15.79 6.62 -1.83
CA ASP A 39 16.90 6.05 -2.60
C ASP A 39 16.41 5.22 -3.80
N ILE A 40 15.32 4.46 -3.62
CA ILE A 40 14.69 3.72 -4.71
C ILE A 40 14.19 4.66 -5.81
N PHE A 41 13.48 5.73 -5.44
CA PHE A 41 12.94 6.68 -6.41
C PHE A 41 14.03 7.44 -7.16
N GLU A 42 15.07 7.91 -6.46
CA GLU A 42 16.23 8.54 -7.10
C GLU A 42 16.92 7.57 -8.07
N ARG A 43 17.12 6.31 -7.68
CA ARG A 43 17.72 5.29 -8.54
C ARG A 43 16.87 4.96 -9.76
N CYS A 44 15.54 4.91 -9.62
CA CYS A 44 14.63 4.73 -10.76
C CYS A 44 14.81 5.88 -11.75
N ARG A 45 14.79 7.12 -11.28
CA ARG A 45 14.93 8.30 -12.16
C ARG A 45 16.30 8.39 -12.80
N ALA A 46 17.38 8.11 -12.07
CA ALA A 46 18.72 8.04 -12.62
C ALA A 46 18.85 6.95 -13.70
N ALA A 47 18.04 5.89 -13.62
CA ALA A 47 17.97 4.83 -14.63
C ALA A 47 17.00 5.12 -15.79
N GLY A 48 16.37 6.31 -15.83
CA GLY A 48 15.38 6.68 -16.84
C GLY A 48 14.01 6.01 -16.68
N LEU A 49 13.70 5.48 -15.49
CA LEU A 49 12.44 4.81 -15.17
C LEU A 49 11.52 5.74 -14.36
N GLU A 50 10.29 5.97 -14.82
CA GLU A 50 9.27 6.64 -14.00
C GLU A 50 8.77 5.70 -12.89
N PRO A 51 8.88 6.06 -11.60
CA PRO A 51 8.33 5.24 -10.53
C PRO A 51 6.80 5.29 -10.54
N MET A 52 6.17 4.12 -10.57
CA MET A 52 4.73 3.97 -10.32
C MET A 52 4.53 3.35 -8.95
N ILE A 53 3.80 4.02 -8.06
CA ILE A 53 3.59 3.53 -6.70
C ILE A 53 2.20 2.91 -6.52
N THR A 54 2.10 1.92 -5.63
CA THR A 54 0.85 1.40 -5.09
C THR A 54 0.82 1.60 -3.58
N LEU A 55 -0.22 2.24 -3.04
CA LEU A 55 -0.29 2.60 -1.61
C LEU A 55 -0.67 1.43 -0.69
N HIS A 56 -1.42 0.46 -1.22
CA HIS A 56 -1.78 -0.75 -0.49
C HIS A 56 -1.71 -1.97 -1.41
N HIS A 57 -0.85 -2.92 -1.06
CA HIS A 57 -0.60 -4.14 -1.84
C HIS A 57 -0.69 -5.38 -0.95
N PHE A 58 -1.90 -5.68 -0.48
CA PHE A 58 -2.25 -6.81 0.41
C PHE A 58 -1.64 -6.80 1.82
N VAL A 59 -0.90 -5.75 2.17
CA VAL A 59 -0.25 -5.63 3.47
C VAL A 59 -0.52 -4.27 4.08
N HIS A 60 -0.75 -4.27 5.39
CA HIS A 60 -0.95 -3.11 6.23
C HIS A 60 -0.40 -3.40 7.64
N PRO A 61 -0.13 -2.37 8.45
CA PRO A 61 0.46 -2.55 9.76
C PRO A 61 -0.42 -3.40 10.67
N GLN A 62 0.21 -4.20 11.53
CA GLN A 62 -0.49 -5.03 12.52
C GLN A 62 -1.43 -4.22 13.41
N TRP A 63 -1.03 -3.00 13.82
CA TRP A 63 -1.90 -2.13 14.63
C TRP A 63 -3.20 -1.74 13.91
N PHE A 64 -3.19 -1.65 12.58
CA PHE A 64 -4.40 -1.34 11.81
C PHE A 64 -5.32 -2.56 11.76
N GLU A 65 -4.76 -3.76 11.59
CA GLU A 65 -5.53 -5.01 11.66
C GLU A 65 -6.15 -5.22 13.05
N GLU A 66 -5.43 -4.92 14.12
CA GLU A 66 -5.91 -5.02 15.51
C GLU A 66 -7.07 -4.05 15.81
N LEU A 67 -7.14 -2.92 15.09
CA LEU A 67 -8.30 -2.01 15.13
C LEU A 67 -9.50 -2.51 14.31
N GLY A 68 -9.38 -3.66 13.64
CA GLY A 68 -10.40 -4.24 12.77
C GLY A 68 -10.19 -3.96 11.28
N GLY A 69 -9.04 -3.39 10.90
CA GLY A 69 -8.63 -3.18 9.51
C GLY A 69 -9.70 -2.48 8.67
N PHE A 70 -9.86 -2.94 7.43
CA PHE A 70 -10.91 -2.46 6.53
C PHE A 70 -12.31 -3.02 6.84
N GLU A 71 -12.50 -3.82 7.89
CA GLU A 71 -13.84 -4.32 8.24
C GLU A 71 -14.71 -3.24 8.89
N ARG A 72 -14.08 -2.20 9.46
CA ARG A 72 -14.74 -1.07 10.12
C ARG A 72 -14.70 0.17 9.24
N GLU A 73 -15.84 0.82 9.08
CA GLU A 73 -15.93 2.04 8.26
C GLU A 73 -15.10 3.18 8.87
N GLU A 74 -15.13 3.33 10.20
CA GLU A 74 -14.36 4.35 10.92
C GLU A 74 -12.85 4.28 10.64
N ASN A 75 -12.34 3.10 10.23
CA ASN A 75 -10.92 2.86 9.99
C ASN A 75 -10.46 3.37 8.61
N ILE A 76 -11.37 3.71 7.69
CA ILE A 76 -11.01 4.30 6.39
C ILE A 76 -10.12 5.54 6.58
N ARG A 77 -10.37 6.32 7.64
CA ARG A 77 -9.56 7.51 7.99
C ARG A 77 -8.07 7.18 8.15
N HIS A 78 -7.72 6.00 8.65
CA HIS A 78 -6.32 5.62 8.84
C HIS A 78 -5.61 5.36 7.52
N PHE A 79 -6.32 4.81 6.53
CA PHE A 79 -5.79 4.68 5.17
C PHE A 79 -5.66 6.04 4.49
N VAL A 80 -6.61 6.96 4.70
CA VAL A 80 -6.53 8.34 4.18
C VAL A 80 -5.33 9.07 4.80
N ASP A 81 -5.16 9.00 6.12
CA ASP A 81 -4.02 9.60 6.83
C ASP A 81 -2.69 9.01 6.34
N TRP A 82 -2.65 7.69 6.08
CA TRP A 82 -1.52 7.02 5.47
C TRP A 82 -1.21 7.58 4.07
N ALA A 83 -2.21 7.65 3.19
CA ALA A 83 -2.04 8.16 1.84
C ALA A 83 -1.53 9.61 1.83
N LEU A 84 -2.13 10.48 2.65
CA LEU A 84 -1.70 11.88 2.81
C LEU A 84 -0.28 11.98 3.36
N THR A 85 0.07 11.13 4.33
CA THR A 85 1.43 11.06 4.89
C THR A 85 2.43 10.64 3.83
N ALA A 86 2.14 9.58 3.06
CA ALA A 86 2.98 9.12 1.96
C ALA A 86 3.20 10.22 0.92
N PHE A 87 2.15 10.94 0.51
CA PHE A 87 2.27 12.06 -0.42
C PHE A 87 3.15 13.18 0.13
N ARG A 88 2.99 13.53 1.41
CA ARG A 88 3.82 14.56 2.06
C ARG A 88 5.29 14.16 2.11
N LEU A 89 5.58 12.91 2.51
CA LEU A 89 6.95 12.39 2.61
C LEU A 89 7.64 12.37 1.25
N PHE A 90 6.94 11.93 0.20
CA PHE A 90 7.53 11.72 -1.12
C PHE A 90 7.27 12.85 -2.13
N ARG A 91 6.69 13.98 -1.71
CA ARG A 91 6.31 15.10 -2.60
C ARG A 91 7.42 15.57 -3.54
N ARG A 92 8.69 15.52 -3.09
CA ARG A 92 9.85 15.96 -3.87
C ARG A 92 10.06 15.15 -5.15
N HIS A 93 9.58 13.90 -5.15
CA HIS A 93 9.68 12.98 -6.28
C HIS A 93 8.65 13.25 -7.37
N ARG A 94 7.63 14.08 -7.13
CA ARG A 94 6.60 14.44 -8.12
C ARG A 94 6.03 13.20 -8.83
N LEU A 95 5.69 12.18 -8.04
CA LEU A 95 5.14 10.92 -8.55
C LEU A 95 3.80 11.18 -9.25
N THR A 96 3.69 10.73 -10.51
CA THR A 96 2.48 10.95 -11.32
C THR A 96 1.65 9.68 -11.50
N LEU A 97 2.27 8.51 -11.39
CA LEU A 97 1.64 7.21 -11.55
C LEU A 97 1.38 6.59 -10.19
N ILE A 98 0.14 6.69 -9.70
CA ILE A 98 -0.25 6.25 -8.36
C ILE A 98 -1.48 5.36 -8.45
N ALA A 99 -1.38 4.16 -7.88
CA ALA A 99 -2.51 3.30 -7.58
C ALA A 99 -2.80 3.31 -6.08
N THR A 100 -4.06 3.47 -5.68
CA THR A 100 -4.46 3.40 -4.26
C THR A 100 -4.37 1.96 -3.75
N PHE A 101 -5.11 1.06 -4.39
CA PHE A 101 -5.17 -0.35 -4.02
C PHE A 101 -4.73 -1.24 -5.17
N ASN A 102 -3.95 -2.27 -4.86
CA ASN A 102 -3.82 -3.44 -5.73
C ASN A 102 -4.99 -4.39 -5.48
N GLU A 103 -5.70 -4.75 -6.56
CA GLU A 103 -6.67 -5.86 -6.59
C GLU A 103 -7.57 -5.95 -5.34
N PRO A 104 -8.38 -4.91 -5.05
CA PRO A 104 -9.18 -4.87 -3.82
C PRO A 104 -10.15 -6.05 -3.70
N THR A 105 -10.68 -6.55 -4.83
CA THR A 105 -11.50 -7.77 -4.87
C THR A 105 -10.73 -8.99 -4.39
N CYS A 106 -9.48 -9.16 -4.84
CA CYS A 106 -8.63 -10.25 -4.38
C CYS A 106 -8.36 -10.10 -2.88
N ALA A 107 -7.95 -8.91 -2.42
CA ALA A 107 -7.69 -8.65 -0.99
C ALA A 107 -8.88 -9.05 -0.11
N ALA A 108 -10.09 -8.60 -0.46
CA ALA A 108 -11.29 -8.90 0.30
C ALA A 108 -11.71 -10.38 0.23
N PHE A 109 -11.73 -10.98 -0.97
CA PHE A 109 -12.31 -12.33 -1.13
C PHE A 109 -11.34 -13.42 -0.68
N THR A 110 -10.07 -13.29 -1.03
CA THR A 110 -9.08 -14.30 -0.64
C THR A 110 -8.70 -14.20 0.84
N GLY A 111 -8.81 -13.02 1.44
CA GLY A 111 -8.61 -12.79 2.87
C GLY A 111 -9.78 -13.24 3.75
N HIS A 112 -11.02 -13.11 3.26
CA HIS A 112 -12.22 -13.32 4.08
C HIS A 112 -13.12 -14.50 3.68
N ILE A 113 -13.08 -14.93 2.42
CA ILE A 113 -13.90 -16.06 1.92
C ILE A 113 -13.05 -17.32 1.84
N VAL A 114 -11.92 -17.25 1.14
CA VAL A 114 -11.04 -18.42 0.88
C VAL A 114 -10.08 -18.66 2.05
N GLY A 115 -9.55 -17.59 2.65
CA GLY A 115 -8.61 -17.64 3.77
C GLY A 115 -7.18 -18.02 3.39
N ILE A 116 -6.75 -17.72 2.16
CA ILE A 116 -5.37 -17.97 1.68
C ILE A 116 -4.45 -16.76 1.85
N HIS A 117 -5.02 -15.56 1.97
CA HIS A 117 -4.30 -14.34 2.35
C HIS A 117 -4.72 -13.91 3.75
N ALA A 118 -3.91 -13.07 4.41
CA ALA A 118 -4.34 -12.41 5.63
C ALA A 118 -5.66 -11.64 5.40
N PRO A 119 -6.60 -11.62 6.37
CA PRO A 119 -6.51 -12.17 7.72
C PRO A 119 -6.81 -13.68 7.84
N GLY A 120 -6.99 -14.41 6.73
CA GLY A 120 -7.12 -15.87 6.74
C GLY A 120 -8.49 -16.39 7.18
N ARG A 121 -9.53 -15.55 7.12
CA ARG A 121 -10.90 -15.94 7.47
C ARG A 121 -11.53 -16.76 6.34
N ARG A 122 -12.41 -17.68 6.71
CA ARG A 122 -13.10 -18.59 5.78
C ARG A 122 -14.60 -18.39 5.83
N GLY A 123 -15.24 -18.32 4.66
CA GLY A 123 -16.69 -18.22 4.52
C GLY A 123 -17.32 -16.88 4.96
N ALA A 124 -16.53 -15.84 5.26
CA ALA A 124 -17.03 -14.56 5.75
C ALA A 124 -17.48 -13.63 4.61
N ILE A 125 -18.44 -14.08 3.79
CA ILE A 125 -18.90 -13.39 2.57
C ILE A 125 -19.38 -11.96 2.86
N ALA A 126 -20.21 -11.77 3.88
CA ALA A 126 -20.72 -10.46 4.25
C ALA A 126 -19.60 -9.49 4.67
N THR A 127 -18.59 -10.01 5.38
CA THR A 127 -17.41 -9.23 5.78
C THR A 127 -16.55 -8.88 4.57
N ALA A 128 -16.34 -9.82 3.66
CA ALA A 128 -15.62 -9.58 2.40
C ALA A 128 -16.29 -8.46 1.59
N GLY A 129 -17.63 -8.47 1.50
CA GLY A 129 -18.40 -7.41 0.85
C GLY A 129 -18.19 -6.04 1.49
N ARG A 130 -18.22 -5.96 2.84
CA ARG A 130 -17.94 -4.70 3.56
C ARG A 130 -16.51 -4.21 3.35
N VAL A 131 -15.52 -5.09 3.46
CA VAL A 131 -14.11 -4.75 3.21
C VAL A 131 -13.93 -4.17 1.82
N LEU A 132 -14.48 -4.83 0.80
CA LEU A 132 -14.41 -4.33 -0.58
C LEU A 132 -15.08 -2.96 -0.70
N LEU A 133 -16.27 -2.77 -0.14
CA LEU A 133 -16.96 -1.48 -0.14
C LEU A 133 -16.14 -0.38 0.53
N HIS A 134 -15.50 -0.66 1.67
CA HIS A 134 -14.68 0.31 2.39
C HIS A 134 -13.38 0.65 1.64
N MET A 135 -12.78 -0.31 0.93
CA MET A 135 -11.60 -0.04 0.07
C MET A 135 -11.94 0.79 -1.18
N LEU A 136 -13.22 0.86 -1.57
CA LEU A 136 -13.68 1.60 -2.75
C LEU A 136 -14.26 2.98 -2.42
N ARG A 137 -14.36 3.34 -1.14
CA ARG A 137 -14.79 4.67 -0.66
C ARG A 137 -13.58 5.60 -0.51
#